data_AF-A0A2M7L008-F1
#
_entry.id   AF-A0A2M7L008-F1
#
_cell.length_a   1.000
_cell.length_b   1.000
_cell.length_c   1.000
_cell.angle_alpha   90.00
_cell.angle_beta   90.00
_cell.angle_gamma   90.00
#
_symmetry.space_group_name_H-M   'P 1'
#
loop_
_entity.id
_entity.type
_entity.pdbx_description
1 polymer ?
#
loop_
_entity_poly.entity_id
_entity_poly.type
_entity_poly.pdbx_seq_one_letter_code
_entity_poly.pdbx_strand_id
1 'polypeptide(L)'
;MAWRSLLAGWVVARVGSPHRAEAAPAASALKVEHRHGQVVLMWAESNREAAARYVVRASAQPITAENAGAASVLAQLPPSSANDWWLNPETYGAPLETDPRTGKKPEVPHRGFAYDEPVDEAGRYEVVIRWEGDAARLPVTVDVTPRRRQRFRPAPGTVCTAVAIELATNQELQRLSATVEPNGLLSLRQVRLTAAPGTRLTVIAAK
;
A
#
# COMPACT_ATOMS: atom_id res chain seq x y z
N MET A 1 -6.47 25.39 22.18
CA MET A 1 -6.61 23.97 21.81
C MET A 1 -5.22 23.43 21.51
N ALA A 2 -4.61 22.74 22.46
CA ALA A 2 -3.24 22.27 22.36
C ALA A 2 -3.18 20.93 21.61
N TRP A 3 -2.52 20.89 20.46
CA TRP A 3 -2.18 19.64 19.78
C TRP A 3 -0.95 19.05 20.46
N ARG A 4 -1.15 18.07 21.34
CA ARG A 4 -0.07 17.27 21.92
C ARG A 4 0.50 16.35 20.83
N SER A 5 1.67 16.73 20.30
CA SER A 5 2.59 15.78 19.66
C SER A 5 3.00 14.74 20.70
N LEU A 6 2.55 13.49 20.54
CA LEU A 6 3.03 12.34 21.30
C LEU A 6 2.99 11.10 20.41
N LEU A 7 4.02 10.92 19.58
CA LEU A 7 4.43 9.62 19.08
C LEU A 7 5.92 9.49 19.34
N ALA A 8 6.23 9.07 20.57
CA ALA A 8 7.58 8.82 21.02
C ALA A 8 7.95 7.36 20.72
N GLY A 9 8.94 7.18 19.84
CA GLY A 9 9.69 5.93 19.65
C GLY A 9 8.97 4.84 18.86
N TRP A 10 9.41 4.62 17.62
CA TRP A 10 9.03 3.44 16.83
C TRP A 10 10.19 2.46 16.83
N VAL A 11 9.93 1.22 17.24
CA VAL A 11 10.92 0.14 17.23
C VAL A 11 10.40 -0.98 16.33
N VAL A 12 11.17 -1.28 15.28
CA VAL A 12 11.00 -2.52 14.51
C VAL A 12 11.81 -3.60 15.23
N ALA A 13 11.14 -4.60 15.80
CA ALA A 13 11.80 -5.71 16.46
C ALA A 13 11.62 -6.98 15.61
N ARG A 14 12.73 -7.68 15.36
CA ARG A 14 12.74 -9.00 14.71
C ARG A 14 12.47 -10.06 15.78
N VAL A 15 11.57 -11.00 15.49
CA VAL A 15 11.38 -12.19 16.35
C VAL A 15 12.12 -13.36 15.67
N GLY A 16 13.15 -13.87 16.34
CA GLY A 16 13.86 -15.07 15.89
C GLY A 16 13.02 -16.34 16.08
N SER A 17 13.26 -17.34 15.23
CA SER A 17 12.76 -18.71 15.43
C SER A 17 13.22 -19.28 16.79
N PRO A 18 12.48 -20.24 17.40
CA PRO A 18 12.77 -20.76 18.74
C PRO A 18 14.05 -21.61 18.87
N HIS A 19 14.87 -21.70 17.81
CA HIS A 19 16.12 -22.43 17.85
C HIS A 19 17.28 -21.46 17.71
N ARG A 20 18.00 -21.27 18.84
CA ARG A 20 19.23 -20.51 19.03
C ARG A 20 19.05 -18.98 19.14
N ALA A 21 19.06 -18.51 20.39
CA ALA A 21 19.18 -17.10 20.74
C ALA A 21 20.61 -16.61 20.48
N GLU A 22 20.94 -16.43 19.21
CA GLU A 22 22.05 -15.58 18.79
C GLU A 22 21.43 -14.21 18.44
N ALA A 23 22.02 -13.11 18.89
CA ALA A 23 21.46 -11.77 18.72
C ALA A 23 21.34 -11.46 17.21
N ALA A 24 20.14 -11.68 16.66
CA ALA A 24 19.86 -11.44 15.26
C ALA A 24 20.14 -9.97 14.92
N PRO A 25 20.78 -9.66 13.77
CA PRO A 25 21.05 -8.29 13.40
C PRO A 25 19.74 -7.50 13.29
N ALA A 26 19.69 -6.33 13.93
CA ALA A 26 18.52 -5.46 13.93
C ALA A 26 18.24 -4.93 12.52
N ALA A 27 16.96 -4.69 12.19
CA ALA A 27 16.60 -3.85 11.06
C ALA A 27 17.36 -2.51 11.18
N SER A 28 17.98 -2.06 10.11
CA SER A 28 18.86 -0.88 10.12
C SER A 28 18.28 0.24 9.27
N ALA A 29 18.83 1.45 9.40
CA ALA A 29 18.40 2.61 8.60
C ALA A 29 16.88 2.87 8.61
N LEU A 30 16.21 2.66 9.75
CA LEU A 30 14.78 2.93 9.90
C LEU A 30 14.50 4.41 9.61
N LYS A 31 13.68 4.67 8.60
CA LYS A 31 13.14 5.97 8.23
C LYS A 31 11.63 5.95 8.40
N VAL A 32 11.12 7.09 8.83
CA VAL A 32 9.68 7.32 8.99
C VAL A 32 9.33 8.58 8.21
N GLU A 33 8.33 8.49 7.34
CA GLU A 33 7.77 9.64 6.65
C GLU A 33 6.27 9.73 6.91
N HIS A 34 5.78 10.95 7.15
CA HIS A 34 4.36 11.23 7.23
C HIS A 34 3.88 11.90 5.94
N ARG A 35 2.91 11.31 5.26
CA ARG A 35 2.35 11.86 4.02
C ARG A 35 0.82 11.69 4.04
N HIS A 36 0.10 12.80 3.96
CA HIS A 36 -1.37 12.82 3.83
C HIS A 36 -2.12 11.95 4.87
N GLY A 37 -1.72 11.99 6.14
CA GLY A 37 -2.35 11.20 7.21
C GLY A 37 -1.89 9.73 7.27
N GLN A 38 -0.95 9.32 6.41
CA GLN A 38 -0.32 8.01 6.43
C GLN A 38 1.08 8.11 7.04
N VAL A 39 1.47 7.08 7.77
CA VAL A 39 2.85 6.87 8.25
C VAL A 39 3.49 5.78 7.40
N VAL A 40 4.57 6.13 6.72
CA VAL A 40 5.37 5.22 5.89
C VAL A 40 6.64 4.86 6.65
N LEU A 41 6.86 3.56 6.84
CA LEU A 41 8.06 3.02 7.47
C LEU A 41 8.94 2.40 6.38
N MET A 42 10.23 2.73 6.40
CA MET A 42 11.24 2.16 5.49
C MET A 42 12.44 1.73 6.31
N TRP A 43 13.05 0.59 5.99
CA TRP A 43 14.25 0.13 6.67
C TRP A 43 15.12 -0.65 5.68
N ALA A 44 16.40 -0.81 6.03
CA ALA A 44 17.29 -1.71 5.34
C ALA A 44 17.25 -3.09 6.01
N GLU A 45 17.01 -4.12 5.20
CA GLU A 45 17.11 -5.51 5.62
C GLU A 45 18.56 -6.00 5.53
N SER A 46 19.00 -6.77 6.52
CA SER A 46 20.28 -7.47 6.42
C SER A 46 20.09 -8.71 5.54
N ASN A 47 20.75 -8.78 4.39
CA ASN A 47 20.72 -9.88 3.41
C ASN A 47 21.13 -11.27 3.93
N ARG A 48 21.35 -11.45 5.24
CA ARG A 48 21.98 -12.66 5.78
C ARG A 48 21.03 -13.81 6.09
N GLU A 49 19.71 -13.61 6.21
CA GLU A 49 18.81 -14.71 6.61
C GLU A 49 17.43 -14.64 5.95
N ALA A 50 17.19 -15.54 5.00
CA ALA A 50 15.92 -15.73 4.29
C ALA A 50 14.72 -16.14 5.19
N ALA A 51 14.90 -16.26 6.50
CA ALA A 51 13.88 -16.67 7.47
C ALA A 51 13.48 -15.57 8.47
N ALA A 52 14.02 -14.35 8.34
CA ALA A 52 13.73 -13.24 9.25
C ALA A 52 12.28 -12.73 9.12
N ARG A 53 11.47 -12.81 10.19
CA ARG A 53 10.18 -12.11 10.28
C ARG A 53 10.33 -10.79 11.03
N TYR A 54 9.76 -9.73 10.48
CA TYR A 54 9.74 -8.40 11.11
C TYR A 54 8.40 -8.17 11.80
N VAL A 55 8.43 -7.54 12.97
CA VAL A 55 7.22 -7.11 13.68
C VAL A 55 7.24 -5.60 13.83
N VAL A 56 6.20 -4.95 13.30
CA VAL A 56 5.99 -3.51 13.47
C VAL A 56 5.18 -3.30 14.74
N ARG A 57 5.74 -2.55 15.69
CA ARG A 57 5.11 -2.24 16.99
C ARG A 57 4.85 -0.75 17.14
N ALA A 58 3.78 -0.43 17.85
CA ALA A 58 3.37 0.92 18.19
C ALA A 58 3.16 1.06 19.70
N SER A 59 3.56 2.20 20.26
CA SER A 59 3.33 2.53 21.66
C SER A 59 3.19 4.04 21.82
N ALA A 60 2.39 4.46 22.80
CA ALA A 60 2.29 5.87 23.20
C ALA A 60 3.48 6.30 24.09
N GLN A 61 4.26 5.34 24.58
CA GLN A 61 5.48 5.53 25.37
C GLN A 61 6.70 4.96 24.62
N PRO A 62 7.91 5.51 24.81
CA PRO A 62 9.12 4.95 24.21
C PRO A 62 9.23 3.44 24.47
N ILE A 63 9.43 2.68 23.40
CA ILE A 63 9.59 1.23 23.49
C ILE A 63 11.00 0.91 24.00
N THR A 64 11.08 0.13 25.06
CA THR A 64 12.28 -0.40 25.72
C THR A 64 12.26 -1.92 25.67
N ALA A 65 13.35 -2.59 26.03
CA ALA A 65 13.38 -4.05 26.08
C ALA A 65 12.35 -4.60 27.09
N GLU A 66 12.14 -3.87 28.18
CA GLU A 66 11.27 -4.22 29.30
C GLU A 66 9.79 -4.04 28.97
N ASN A 67 9.43 -3.03 28.16
CA ASN A 67 8.03 -2.74 27.82
C ASN A 67 7.62 -3.18 26.40
N ALA A 68 8.53 -3.76 25.61
CA ALA A 68 8.26 -4.17 24.23
C ALA A 68 7.05 -5.11 24.11
N GLY A 69 6.85 -5.99 25.11
CA GLY A 69 5.71 -6.90 25.17
C GLY A 69 4.34 -6.22 25.32
N ALA A 70 4.30 -5.01 25.89
CA ALA A 70 3.08 -4.22 26.06
C ALA A 70 2.74 -3.34 24.85
N ALA A 71 3.67 -3.17 23.89
CA ALA A 71 3.42 -2.42 22.67
C ALA A 71 2.46 -3.17 21.73
N SER A 72 1.57 -2.43 21.06
CA SER A 72 0.63 -2.99 20.10
C SER A 72 1.35 -3.45 18.84
N VAL A 73 1.05 -4.67 18.38
CA VAL A 73 1.55 -5.18 17.10
C VAL A 73 0.66 -4.67 15.97
N LEU A 74 1.24 -3.89 15.05
CA LEU A 74 0.53 -3.37 13.88
C LEU A 74 0.62 -4.32 12.68
N ALA A 75 1.76 -4.97 12.50
CA ALA A 75 1.99 -5.88 11.37
C ALA A 75 3.07 -6.91 11.69
N GLN A 76 2.99 -8.05 11.01
CA GLN A 76 4.06 -9.04 10.91
C GLN A 76 4.39 -9.22 9.44
N LEU A 77 5.66 -9.04 9.09
CA LEU A 77 6.10 -8.95 7.70
C LEU A 77 7.14 -10.04 7.41
N PRO A 78 7.06 -10.70 6.25
CA PRO A 78 8.08 -11.67 5.82
C PRO A 78 9.41 -10.97 5.51
N PRO A 79 10.49 -11.75 5.31
CA PRO A 79 11.72 -11.23 4.70
C PRO A 79 11.43 -10.51 3.37
N SER A 80 12.30 -9.57 2.99
CA SER A 80 12.21 -8.77 1.77
C SER A 80 11.03 -7.80 1.71
N SER A 81 10.33 -7.55 2.81
CA SER A 81 9.20 -6.61 2.86
C SER A 81 9.63 -5.14 2.77
N ALA A 82 10.90 -4.84 3.07
CA ALA A 82 11.45 -3.50 2.93
C ALA A 82 12.03 -3.23 1.53
N ASN A 83 12.12 -4.24 0.66
CA ASN A 83 12.59 -4.06 -0.69
C ASN A 83 11.54 -3.29 -1.49
N ASP A 84 11.86 -2.04 -1.82
CA ASP A 84 11.04 -1.22 -2.70
C ASP A 84 10.98 -1.88 -4.08
N TRP A 85 9.80 -2.34 -4.46
CA TRP A 85 9.55 -2.99 -5.75
C TRP A 85 9.84 -2.06 -6.94
N TRP A 86 9.95 -0.75 -6.72
CA TRP A 86 10.40 0.22 -7.73
C TRP A 86 11.91 0.17 -7.99
N LEU A 87 12.71 -0.20 -7.00
CA LEU A 87 14.18 -0.20 -7.09
C LEU A 87 14.75 -1.57 -7.43
N ASN A 88 13.99 -2.65 -7.20
CA ASN A 88 14.38 -4.04 -7.52
C ASN A 88 13.28 -4.76 -8.34
N PRO A 89 12.91 -4.24 -9.54
CA PRO A 89 11.82 -4.78 -10.35
C PRO A 89 12.01 -6.24 -10.76
N GLU A 90 13.24 -6.74 -10.82
CA GLU A 90 13.58 -8.13 -11.11
C GLU A 90 13.12 -9.12 -10.02
N THR A 91 12.87 -8.64 -8.81
CA THR A 91 12.31 -9.45 -7.72
C THR A 91 10.78 -9.51 -7.76
N TYR A 92 10.15 -8.63 -8.55
CA TYR A 92 8.71 -8.56 -8.68
C TYR A 92 8.16 -9.67 -9.59
N GLY A 93 7.14 -10.39 -9.10
CA GLY A 93 6.54 -11.51 -9.84
C GLY A 93 7.36 -12.80 -9.79
N ALA A 94 8.49 -12.81 -9.07
CA ALA A 94 9.17 -14.06 -8.74
C ALA A 94 8.18 -15.02 -8.07
N PRO A 95 8.09 -16.28 -8.52
CA PRO A 95 7.14 -17.22 -7.96
C PRO A 95 7.40 -17.34 -6.46
N LEU A 96 6.36 -17.14 -5.65
CA LEU A 96 6.43 -17.50 -4.24
C LEU A 96 6.84 -18.96 -4.14
N GLU A 97 7.91 -19.23 -3.39
CA GLU A 97 8.36 -20.59 -3.14
C GLU A 97 7.23 -21.40 -2.51
N THR A 98 6.99 -22.57 -3.08
CA THR A 98 6.02 -23.52 -2.55
C THR A 98 6.53 -24.09 -1.24
N ASP A 99 5.68 -24.15 -0.21
CA ASP A 99 6.02 -24.81 1.05
C ASP A 99 6.36 -26.29 0.77
N PRO A 100 7.60 -26.75 1.01
CA PRO A 100 8.04 -28.10 0.68
C PRO A 100 7.31 -29.20 1.47
N ARG A 101 6.65 -28.85 2.58
CA ARG A 101 5.90 -29.79 3.41
C ARG A 101 4.44 -29.93 2.98
N THR A 102 3.83 -28.85 2.49
CA THR A 102 2.40 -28.82 2.16
C THR A 102 2.12 -28.76 0.66
N GLY A 103 3.13 -28.46 -0.16
CA GLY A 103 2.98 -28.26 -1.61
C GLY A 103 2.16 -27.02 -1.98
N LYS A 104 1.86 -26.15 -1.02
CA LYS A 104 1.05 -24.95 -1.23
C LYS A 104 1.94 -23.71 -1.29
N LYS A 105 1.59 -22.77 -2.18
CA LYS A 105 2.18 -21.44 -2.14
C LYS A 105 1.71 -20.71 -0.87
N PRO A 106 2.54 -19.87 -0.24
CA PRO A 106 2.10 -19.03 0.86
C PRO A 106 0.93 -18.15 0.42
N GLU A 107 -0.08 -18.04 1.28
CA GLU A 107 -1.22 -17.16 1.03
C GLU A 107 -0.71 -15.71 1.09
N VAL A 108 -0.93 -14.94 0.03
CA VAL A 108 -0.46 -13.56 -0.05
C VAL A 108 -1.23 -12.76 1.01
N PRO A 109 -0.56 -12.18 2.02
CA PRO A 109 -1.23 -11.64 3.20
C PRO A 109 -1.96 -10.30 2.96
N HIS A 110 -2.09 -9.86 1.72
CA HIS A 110 -2.64 -8.55 1.37
C HIS A 110 -3.71 -8.70 0.30
N ARG A 111 -4.93 -9.02 0.72
CA ARG A 111 -6.12 -8.77 -0.11
C ARG A 111 -6.61 -7.37 0.17
N GLY A 112 -6.59 -6.51 -0.84
CA GLY A 112 -6.97 -5.11 -0.71
C GLY A 112 -7.62 -4.66 -2.00
N PHE A 113 -6.86 -3.97 -2.84
CA PHE A 113 -7.34 -3.47 -4.12
C PHE A 113 -6.66 -4.18 -5.28
N ALA A 114 -7.46 -4.63 -6.24
CA ALA A 114 -6.99 -5.11 -7.54
C ALA A 114 -7.36 -4.10 -8.62
N TYR A 115 -6.51 -4.03 -9.64
CA TYR A 115 -6.68 -3.18 -10.81
C TYR A 115 -6.64 -4.05 -12.05
N ASP A 116 -7.58 -3.83 -12.96
CA ASP A 116 -7.52 -4.44 -14.30
C ASP A 116 -6.55 -3.65 -15.19
N GLU A 117 -6.25 -4.19 -16.37
CA GLU A 117 -5.43 -3.50 -17.35
C GLU A 117 -6.09 -2.18 -17.76
N PRO A 118 -5.40 -1.03 -17.62
CA PRO A 118 -6.01 0.26 -17.92
C PRO A 118 -6.10 0.54 -19.41
N VAL A 119 -7.11 1.31 -19.82
CA VAL A 119 -7.10 2.01 -21.10
C VAL A 119 -6.29 3.29 -20.91
N ASP A 120 -5.27 3.48 -21.74
CA ASP A 120 -4.35 4.61 -21.65
C ASP A 120 -4.23 5.29 -23.02
N GLU A 121 -5.03 6.32 -23.24
CA GLU A 121 -5.11 7.12 -24.46
C GLU A 121 -4.75 8.58 -24.15
N ALA A 122 -4.38 9.37 -25.16
CA ALA A 122 -3.90 10.74 -24.95
C ALA A 122 -4.86 11.63 -24.14
N GLY A 123 -6.17 11.47 -24.34
CA GLY A 123 -7.22 12.25 -23.65
C GLY A 123 -8.05 11.47 -22.63
N ARG A 124 -7.78 10.17 -22.45
CA ARG A 124 -8.60 9.29 -21.62
C ARG A 124 -7.74 8.26 -20.91
N TYR A 125 -7.94 8.15 -19.60
CA TYR A 125 -7.47 7.03 -18.80
C TYR A 125 -8.67 6.30 -18.20
N GLU A 126 -8.68 4.98 -18.27
CA GLU A 126 -9.72 4.17 -17.64
C GLU A 126 -9.11 2.99 -16.91
N VAL A 127 -9.65 2.67 -15.74
CA VAL A 127 -9.24 1.47 -14.99
C VAL A 127 -10.43 0.92 -14.22
N VAL A 128 -10.49 -0.40 -14.09
CA VAL A 128 -11.42 -1.07 -13.16
C VAL A 128 -10.69 -1.33 -11.85
N ILE A 129 -11.32 -0.94 -10.74
CA ILE A 129 -10.81 -1.10 -9.39
C ILE A 129 -11.73 -2.06 -8.63
N ARG A 130 -11.17 -3.11 -8.06
CA ARG A 130 -11.90 -4.16 -7.32
C ARG A 130 -11.41 -4.23 -5.88
N TRP A 131 -12.34 -4.44 -4.95
CA TRP A 131 -12.02 -4.78 -3.55
C TRP A 131 -11.94 -6.30 -3.42
N GLU A 132 -10.76 -6.81 -3.10
CA GLU A 132 -10.51 -8.25 -2.88
C GLU A 132 -10.49 -8.64 -1.40
N GLY A 133 -10.61 -7.66 -0.50
CA GLY A 133 -10.73 -7.90 0.94
C GLY A 133 -12.11 -8.43 1.33
N ASP A 134 -12.40 -8.39 2.64
CA ASP A 134 -13.69 -8.83 3.17
C ASP A 134 -14.85 -7.98 2.60
N ALA A 135 -15.78 -8.61 1.90
CA ALA A 135 -16.94 -7.96 1.30
C ALA A 135 -17.82 -7.23 2.33
N ALA A 136 -17.81 -7.66 3.59
CA ALA A 136 -18.53 -6.98 4.67
C ALA A 136 -18.00 -5.57 4.98
N ARG A 137 -16.82 -5.21 4.45
CA ARG A 137 -16.25 -3.86 4.56
C ARG A 137 -16.74 -2.89 3.50
N LEU A 138 -17.45 -3.35 2.48
CA LEU A 138 -18.05 -2.46 1.50
C LEU A 138 -19.25 -1.70 2.12
N PRO A 139 -19.46 -0.42 1.78
CA PRO A 139 -18.67 0.37 0.84
C PRO A 139 -17.35 0.89 1.45
N VAL A 140 -16.30 0.99 0.62
CA VAL A 140 -15.02 1.61 1.00
C VAL A 140 -14.70 2.82 0.11
N THR A 141 -13.88 3.72 0.62
CA THR A 141 -13.34 4.87 -0.12
C THR A 141 -11.83 4.77 -0.24
N VAL A 142 -11.30 5.07 -1.41
CA VAL A 142 -9.86 5.02 -1.69
C VAL A 142 -9.36 6.24 -2.45
N ASP A 143 -8.10 6.60 -2.21
CA ASP A 143 -7.43 7.57 -3.06
C ASP A 143 -6.76 6.83 -4.23
N VAL A 144 -7.03 7.26 -5.46
CA VAL A 144 -6.54 6.63 -6.68
C VAL A 144 -5.61 7.58 -7.40
N THR A 145 -4.37 7.13 -7.63
CA THR A 145 -3.40 7.87 -8.45
C THR A 145 -3.07 7.02 -9.67
N PRO A 146 -3.46 7.40 -10.90
CA PRO A 146 -3.06 6.67 -12.12
C PRO A 146 -1.54 6.67 -12.32
N ARG A 147 -0.90 5.48 -12.29
CA ARG A 147 0.56 5.34 -12.35
C ARG A 147 1.11 4.69 -13.64
N ARG A 148 0.29 3.95 -14.41
CA ARG A 148 0.66 3.37 -15.72
C ARG A 148 0.26 4.28 -16.89
N ARG A 149 0.64 5.56 -16.81
CA ARG A 149 0.29 6.60 -17.79
C ARG A 149 1.38 6.75 -18.86
N GLN A 150 1.31 5.98 -19.93
CA GLN A 150 2.21 6.10 -21.07
C GLN A 150 1.72 7.14 -22.07
N ARG A 151 0.42 7.16 -22.38
CA ARG A 151 -0.20 8.07 -23.36
C ARG A 151 -1.02 9.16 -22.70
N PHE A 152 -1.77 8.86 -21.64
CA PHE A 152 -2.52 9.85 -20.87
C PHE A 152 -1.58 10.71 -20.03
N ARG A 153 -1.07 11.80 -20.61
CA ARG A 153 -0.07 12.68 -19.97
C ARG A 153 -0.54 14.14 -19.94
N PRO A 154 -1.61 14.47 -19.21
CA PRO A 154 -2.01 15.85 -19.02
C PRO A 154 -0.88 16.65 -18.35
N ALA A 155 -0.74 17.92 -18.72
CA ALA A 155 0.30 18.78 -18.18
C ALA A 155 0.04 19.09 -16.69
N PRO A 156 1.08 19.40 -15.89
CA PRO A 156 0.90 19.99 -14.58
C PRO A 156 -0.04 21.21 -14.62
N GLY A 157 -0.95 21.31 -13.67
CA GLY A 157 -1.99 22.35 -13.62
C GLY A 157 -3.25 22.03 -14.46
N THR A 158 -3.23 21.02 -15.33
CA THR A 158 -4.43 20.58 -16.04
C THR A 158 -5.47 20.05 -15.06
N VAL A 159 -6.72 20.48 -15.21
CA VAL A 159 -7.85 19.91 -14.47
C VAL A 159 -8.36 18.69 -15.23
N CYS A 160 -8.49 17.57 -14.53
CA CYS A 160 -9.10 16.35 -15.03
C CYS A 160 -10.45 16.12 -14.32
N THR A 161 -11.41 15.57 -15.07
CA THR A 161 -12.68 15.10 -14.54
C THR A 161 -12.68 13.58 -14.58
N ALA A 162 -13.13 12.95 -13.50
CA ALA A 162 -13.29 11.51 -13.43
C ALA A 162 -14.74 11.13 -13.12
N VAL A 163 -15.20 10.04 -13.72
CA VAL A 163 -16.51 9.43 -13.46
C VAL A 163 -16.26 8.02 -12.96
N ALA A 164 -16.87 7.66 -11.83
CA ALA A 164 -16.82 6.30 -11.30
C ALA A 164 -18.17 5.63 -11.49
N ILE A 165 -18.17 4.49 -12.19
CA ILE A 165 -19.36 3.70 -12.52
C ILE A 165 -19.27 2.36 -11.80
N GLU A 166 -20.29 1.99 -11.04
CA GLU A 166 -20.39 0.67 -10.43
C GLU A 166 -20.62 -0.38 -11.50
N LEU A 167 -19.82 -1.44 -11.54
CA LEU A 167 -19.95 -2.47 -12.58
C LEU A 167 -21.17 -3.39 -12.37
N ALA A 168 -21.67 -3.51 -11.14
CA ALA A 168 -22.82 -4.35 -10.83
C ALA A 168 -24.13 -3.78 -11.41
N THR A 169 -24.32 -2.46 -11.32
CA THR A 169 -25.57 -1.78 -11.71
C THR A 169 -25.40 -0.87 -12.93
N ASN A 170 -24.15 -0.64 -13.36
CA ASN A 170 -23.78 0.34 -14.37
C ASN A 170 -24.26 1.78 -14.04
N GLN A 171 -24.46 2.08 -12.75
CA GLN A 171 -24.82 3.42 -12.28
C GLN A 171 -23.58 4.26 -11.97
N GLU A 172 -23.66 5.56 -12.25
CA GLU A 172 -22.66 6.54 -11.81
C GLU A 172 -22.73 6.65 -10.28
N LEU A 173 -21.63 6.28 -9.61
CA LEU A 173 -21.50 6.41 -8.16
C LEU A 173 -21.12 7.83 -7.75
N GLN A 174 -20.29 8.46 -8.58
CA GLN A 174 -19.66 9.74 -8.26
C GLN A 174 -18.98 10.35 -9.48
N ARG A 175 -18.84 11.68 -9.42
CA ARG A 175 -18.02 12.49 -10.31
C ARG A 175 -17.00 13.25 -9.48
N LEU A 176 -15.75 13.24 -9.93
CA LEU A 176 -14.62 13.84 -9.25
C LEU A 176 -13.90 14.82 -10.18
N SER A 177 -13.21 15.78 -9.60
CA SER A 177 -12.25 16.62 -10.30
C SER A 177 -10.94 16.64 -9.52
N ALA A 178 -9.83 16.61 -10.23
CA ALA A 178 -8.50 16.74 -9.65
C ALA A 178 -7.59 17.51 -10.61
N THR A 179 -6.69 18.30 -10.04
CA THR A 179 -5.66 19.03 -10.79
C THR A 179 -4.39 18.19 -10.81
N VAL A 180 -3.71 18.14 -11.96
CA VAL A 180 -2.38 17.52 -12.06
C VAL A 180 -1.39 18.35 -11.25
N GLU A 181 -0.74 17.72 -10.29
CA GLU A 181 0.25 18.33 -9.40
C GLU A 181 1.52 18.78 -10.17
N PRO A 182 2.35 19.66 -9.60
CA PRO A 182 3.62 20.09 -10.22
C PRO A 182 4.58 18.95 -10.57
N ASN A 183 4.53 17.84 -9.84
CA ASN A 183 5.30 16.61 -10.10
C ASN A 183 4.68 15.71 -11.20
N GLY A 184 3.61 16.18 -11.85
CA GLY A 184 2.87 15.45 -12.88
C GLY A 184 1.88 14.42 -12.34
N LEU A 185 1.72 14.24 -11.02
CA LEU A 185 0.79 13.28 -10.43
C LEU A 185 -0.65 13.77 -10.50
N LEU A 186 -1.58 12.81 -10.66
CA LEU A 186 -3.01 13.07 -10.60
C LEU A 186 -3.60 12.15 -9.53
N SER A 187 -4.07 12.71 -8.43
CA SER A 187 -4.67 11.94 -7.33
C SER A 187 -6.15 12.26 -7.19
N LEU A 188 -6.99 11.29 -7.50
CA LEU A 188 -8.44 11.32 -7.30
C LEU A 188 -8.74 10.85 -5.88
N ARG A 189 -9.28 11.75 -5.06
CA ARG A 189 -9.53 11.48 -3.64
C ARG A 189 -10.89 10.82 -3.43
N GLN A 190 -10.97 9.96 -2.41
CA GLN A 190 -12.23 9.40 -1.90
C GLN A 190 -13.09 8.66 -2.95
N VAL A 191 -12.44 7.91 -3.85
CA VAL A 191 -13.13 7.06 -4.82
C VAL A 191 -13.93 5.97 -4.13
N ARG A 192 -15.24 5.95 -4.33
CA ARG A 192 -16.15 4.95 -3.75
C ARG A 192 -16.10 3.62 -4.50
N LEU A 193 -15.99 2.54 -3.75
CA LEU A 193 -16.20 1.16 -4.19
C LEU A 193 -17.35 0.57 -3.36
N THR A 194 -18.42 0.17 -4.01
CA THR A 194 -19.69 -0.20 -3.35
C THR A 194 -20.06 -1.67 -3.53
N ALA A 195 -19.50 -2.34 -4.54
CA ALA A 195 -19.83 -3.73 -4.86
C ALA A 195 -18.60 -4.55 -5.29
N ALA A 196 -18.67 -5.86 -5.09
CA ALA A 196 -17.61 -6.82 -5.39
C ALA A 196 -17.14 -6.83 -6.87
N PRO A 197 -18.02 -6.68 -7.89
CA PRO A 197 -17.56 -6.57 -9.29
C PRO A 197 -16.62 -5.39 -9.54
N GLY A 198 -16.65 -4.38 -8.68
CA GLY A 198 -15.76 -3.22 -8.73
C GLY A 198 -16.38 -1.99 -9.35
N THR A 199 -15.51 -1.01 -9.58
CA THR A 199 -15.86 0.30 -10.09
C THR A 199 -14.94 0.65 -11.25
N ARG A 200 -15.53 0.99 -12.39
CA ARG A 200 -14.80 1.55 -13.52
C ARG A 200 -14.62 3.05 -13.30
N LEU A 201 -13.38 3.49 -13.29
CA LEU A 201 -12.99 4.89 -13.14
C LEU A 201 -12.48 5.40 -14.49
N THR A 202 -13.23 6.29 -15.13
CA THR A 202 -12.85 6.94 -16.39
C THR A 202 -12.45 8.38 -16.12
N VAL A 203 -11.25 8.77 -16.54
CA VAL A 203 -10.63 10.08 -16.32
C VAL A 203 -10.39 10.76 -17.65
N ILE A 204 -10.81 12.00 -17.77
CA ILE A 204 -10.67 12.84 -18.97
C ILE A 204 -9.96 14.13 -18.59
N ALA A 205 -8.95 14.52 -19.37
CA ALA A 205 -8.31 15.82 -19.22
C ALA A 205 -9.14 16.91 -19.91
N ALA A 206 -9.28 18.07 -19.26
CA ALA A 206 -9.79 19.26 -19.95
C ALA A 206 -8.87 19.60 -21.12
N LYS A 207 -9.47 20.02 -22.25
CA LYS A 207 -8.73 20.50 -23.41
C LYS A 207 -8.03 21.82 -23.11
#